data_AF-A0A645JFU9-F1
#
_entry.id   AF-A0A645JFU9-F1
#
_cell.length_a   1.000
_cell.length_b   1.000
_cell.length_c   1.000
_cell.angle_alpha   90.00
_cell.angle_beta   90.00
_cell.angle_gamma   90.00
#
_symmetry.space_group_name_H-M   'P 1'
#
loop_
_entity.id
_entity.type
_entity.pdbx_description
1 polymer ?
#
loop_
_entity_poly.entity_id
_entity_poly.type
_entity_poly.pdbx_seq_one_letter_code
_entity_poly.pdbx_strand_id
1 'polypeptide(L)' 'MKDKFNPNLLIEVDGGVDVSNIREVVESGANVIVAGSAVFKNNDVEGNIKNLRGALK' A
#
# COMPACT_ATOMS: atom_id res chain seq x y z
N MET A 1 -7.34 14.35 11.93
CA MET A 1 -8.73 13.93 12.22
C MET A 1 -8.76 12.51 12.75
N LYS A 2 -8.32 11.51 11.97
CA LYS A 2 -8.13 10.12 12.42
C LYS A 2 -7.41 10.03 13.76
N ASP A 3 -6.22 10.59 13.86
CA ASP A 3 -5.35 10.40 15.04
C ASP A 3 -5.95 10.96 16.33
N LYS A 4 -6.86 11.94 16.21
CA LYS A 4 -7.53 12.58 17.35
C LYS A 4 -8.78 11.81 17.81
N PHE A 5 -9.55 11.23 16.88
CA PHE A 5 -10.90 10.71 17.17
C PHE A 5 -11.02 9.19 17.04
N ASN A 6 -10.20 8.57 16.20
CA ASN A 6 -10.17 7.13 15.99
C ASN A 6 -8.79 6.71 15.43
N PRO A 7 -7.75 6.60 16.28
CA PRO A 7 -6.40 6.24 15.83
C PRO A 7 -6.33 4.87 15.16
N ASN A 8 -7.29 3.98 15.46
CA ASN A 8 -7.39 2.65 14.88
C ASN A 8 -8.20 2.62 13.56
N LEU A 9 -8.66 3.77 13.05
CA LEU A 9 -9.37 3.82 11.78
C LEU A 9 -8.50 3.24 10.66
N LEU A 10 -9.06 2.26 9.97
CA LEU A 10 -8.50 1.72 8.74
C LEU A 10 -8.95 2.61 7.57
N ILE A 11 -7.99 3.00 6.75
CA ILE A 11 -8.16 3.77 5.53
C ILE A 11 -7.56 2.91 4.42
N GLU A 12 -8.44 2.34 3.60
CA GLU A 12 -8.09 1.49 2.47
C GLU A 12 -8.02 2.29 1.17
N VAL A 13 -7.01 2.01 0.35
CA VAL A 13 -6.94 2.45 -1.05
C VAL A 13 -6.87 1.22 -1.94
N ASP A 14 -7.83 1.12 -2.86
CA ASP A 14 -7.93 0.06 -3.87
C ASP A 14 -7.96 0.67 -5.28
N GLY A 15 -7.17 0.07 -6.18
CA GLY A 15 -7.01 0.48 -7.56
C GLY A 15 -5.66 1.15 -7.85
N GLY A 16 -4.87 0.53 -8.71
CA GLY A 16 -3.68 1.15 -9.31
C GLY A 16 -2.50 1.39 -8.36
N VAL A 17 -2.45 0.77 -7.19
CA VAL A 17 -1.31 0.90 -6.28
C VAL A 17 -0.16 -0.04 -6.67
N ASP A 18 1.03 0.52 -6.85
CA ASP A 18 2.27 -0.21 -7.15
C ASP A 18 3.51 0.46 -6.51
N VAL A 19 4.71 -0.01 -6.87
CA VAL A 19 5.99 0.46 -6.32
C VAL A 19 6.23 1.96 -6.57
N SER A 20 5.66 2.52 -7.64
CA SER A 20 5.86 3.93 -8.02
C SER A 20 5.05 4.92 -7.17
N ASN A 21 3.92 4.50 -6.60
CA ASN A 21 3.00 5.40 -5.90
C ASN A 21 2.64 4.97 -4.46
N ILE A 22 2.99 3.76 -4.01
CA ILE A 22 2.61 3.26 -2.67
C ILE A 22 3.07 4.18 -1.52
N ARG A 23 4.22 4.86 -1.67
CA ARG A 23 4.72 5.82 -0.68
C ARG A 23 3.78 7.02 -0.54
N GLU A 24 3.40 7.63 -1.65
CA GLU A 24 2.49 8.77 -1.67
C GLU A 24 1.13 8.41 -1.04
N VAL A 25 0.62 7.21 -1.35
CA VAL A 25 -0.64 6.70 -0.81
C VAL A 25 -0.58 6.55 0.73
N VAL A 26 0.50 5.96 1.24
CA VAL A 26 0.71 5.78 2.69
C VAL A 26 0.93 7.13 3.39
N GLU A 27 1.74 8.02 2.82
CA GLU A 27 1.99 9.37 3.35
C GLU A 27 0.73 10.24 3.34
N SER A 28 -0.21 9.97 2.43
CA SER A 28 -1.54 10.61 2.40
C SER A 28 -2.49 10.09 3.48
N GLY A 29 -2.10 9.06 4.24
CA GLY A 29 -2.82 8.58 5.42
C GLY A 29 -3.46 7.19 5.29
N ALA A 30 -3.31 6.51 4.14
CA ALA A 30 -3.76 5.13 3.99
C ALA A 30 -2.93 4.17 4.84
N ASN A 31 -3.59 3.21 5.48
CA ASN A 31 -2.94 2.16 6.28
C ASN A 31 -3.43 0.75 5.95
N VAL A 32 -4.28 0.61 4.94
CA VAL A 32 -4.62 -0.64 4.27
C VAL A 32 -4.45 -0.41 2.77
N ILE A 33 -3.75 -1.31 2.10
CA ILE A 33 -3.40 -1.14 0.67
C ILE A 33 -3.83 -2.40 -0.07
N VAL A 34 -4.62 -2.22 -1.13
CA VAL A 34 -4.98 -3.30 -2.06
C VAL A 34 -4.12 -3.17 -3.31
N ALA A 35 -3.32 -4.20 -3.57
CA ALA A 35 -2.43 -4.27 -4.73
C ALA A 35 -2.64 -5.59 -5.47
N GLY A 36 -3.38 -5.55 -6.58
CA GLY A 36 -3.67 -6.73 -7.40
C GLY A 36 -2.55 -7.04 -8.39
N SER A 37 -2.58 -6.40 -9.56
CA SER A 37 -1.59 -6.62 -10.63
C SER A 37 -0.15 -6.42 -10.16
N ALA A 38 0.10 -5.46 -9.28
CA ALA A 38 1.43 -5.21 -8.71
C ALA A 38 1.98 -6.40 -7.90
N VAL A 39 1.12 -7.23 -7.29
CA VAL A 39 1.49 -8.43 -6.55
C VAL A 39 1.58 -9.66 -7.46
N PHE A 40 0.58 -9.86 -8.33
CA PHE A 40 0.45 -11.10 -9.11
C PHE A 40 1.14 -11.10 -10.48
N LYS A 41 1.67 -9.95 -10.94
CA LYS A 41 2.39 -9.89 -12.21
C LYS A 41 3.63 -10.81 -12.21
N ASN A 42 3.94 -11.35 -13.38
CA ASN A 42 5.15 -12.13 -13.65
C ASN A 42 5.34 -13.39 -12.77
N ASN A 43 4.30 -13.84 -12.05
CA ASN A 43 4.35 -15.01 -11.15
C ASN A 43 5.42 -14.94 -10.04
N ASP A 44 5.95 -13.75 -9.71
CA ASP A 44 6.89 -13.52 -8.61
C ASP A 44 6.23 -12.76 -7.45
N VAL A 45 5.28 -13.42 -6.79
CA VAL A 45 4.49 -12.83 -5.71
C VAL A 45 5.36 -12.37 -4.55
N GLU A 46 6.33 -13.19 -4.15
CA GLU A 46 7.23 -12.88 -3.04
C GLU A 46 8.12 -11.67 -3.35
N GLY A 47 8.77 -11.66 -4.51
CA GLY A 47 9.60 -10.54 -4.95
C GLY A 47 8.80 -9.24 -5.09
N ASN A 48 7.60 -9.32 -5.66
CA ASN A 48 6.71 -8.16 -5.77
C ASN A 48 6.29 -7.59 -4.40
N ILE A 49 5.89 -8.44 -3.45
CA ILE A 49 5.57 -8.01 -2.08
C ILE A 49 6.80 -7.39 -1.41
N LYS A 50 7.99 -7.98 -1.60
CA LYS A 50 9.25 -7.44 -1.07
C LYS A 50 9.55 -6.07 -1.66
N ASN A 51 9.31 -5.85 -2.96
CA ASN A 51 9.50 -4.57 -3.61
C ASN A 51 8.52 -3.51 -3.09
N LEU A 52 7.23 -3.85 -2.95
CA LEU A 52 6.21 -2.95 -2.38
C LEU A 52 6.57 -2.52 -0.95
N ARG A 53 6.96 -3.48 -0.09
CA ARG A 53 7.43 -3.18 1.28
C ARG A 53 8.74 -2.41 1.28
N GLY A 54 9.64 -2.69 0.33
CA GLY A 54 10.91 -2.02 0.16
C GLY A 54 10.76 -0.54 -0.19
N ALA A 55 9.74 -0.19 -0.97
CA ALA A 55 9.44 1.20 -1.34
C ALA A 55 9.02 2.09 -0.15
N LEU A 56 8.62 1.49 0.97
CA LEU A 56 8.20 2.16 2.21
C LEU A 56 9.31 2.26 3.27
N LYS A 57 10.47 1.65 3.04
CA LYS A 57 11.65 1.83 3.91
C LYS A 57 12.33 3.17 3.62
#